data_AF-A0A8J5ZZG1-F1
#
_entry.id   AF-A0A8J5ZZG1-F1
#
_cell.length_a   1.000
_cell.length_b   1.000
_cell.length_c   1.000
_cell.angle_alpha   90.00
_cell.angle_beta   90.00
_cell.angle_gamma   90.00
#
_symmetry.space_group_name_H-M   'P 1'
#
loop_
_entity.id
_entity.type
_entity.pdbx_description
1 polymer ?
#
loop_
_entity_poly.entity_id
_entity_poly.type
_entity_poly.pdbx_seq_one_letter_code
_entity_poly.pdbx_strand_id
1 'polypeptide(L)'
;MKRLEAKYAPLHLVPLIERLGTPQQIAIAREGDLLTKERLCCGLSMFEVILTRIRSYLQDPIWRGPPPTNGVMHVDECVEFHRLWSAMQFVYCIPVGTNEFTAEQCFGDGLNWAGCSIIVLLGQQRRFDLFDFCYHLLKVQRQDGKDEIIKN
;
A
#
# COMPACT_ATOMS: atom_id res chain seq x y z
N MET A 1 4.76 20.76 36.92
CA MET A 1 3.44 20.55 36.29
C MET A 1 2.36 21.44 36.90
N LYS A 2 1.90 21.23 38.14
CA LYS A 2 0.79 22.01 38.74
C LYS A 2 0.96 23.54 38.74
N ARG A 3 2.16 24.07 39.01
CA ARG A 3 2.44 25.52 38.93
C ARG A 3 2.32 26.09 37.50
N LEU A 4 2.66 25.27 36.50
CA LEU A 4 2.58 25.67 35.09
C LEU A 4 1.14 25.60 34.58
N GLU A 5 0.40 24.58 34.99
CA GLU A 5 -1.04 24.46 34.75
C GLU A 5 -1.79 25.65 35.36
N ALA A 6 -1.47 26.05 36.59
CA ALA A 6 -2.04 27.25 37.22
C ALA A 6 -1.73 28.54 36.44
N LYS A 7 -0.53 28.65 35.86
CA LYS A 7 -0.15 29.78 34.99
C LYS A 7 -1.01 29.84 33.71
N TYR A 8 -1.33 28.69 33.13
CA TYR A 8 -2.13 28.59 31.90
C TYR A 8 -3.63 28.40 32.12
N ALA A 9 -4.10 28.31 33.37
CA ALA A 9 -5.51 28.17 33.70
C ALA A 9 -6.44 29.21 33.03
N PRO A 10 -6.05 30.50 32.87
CA PRO A 10 -6.88 31.47 32.14
C PRO A 10 -7.06 31.16 30.64
N LEU A 11 -6.23 30.30 30.06
CA LEU A 11 -6.35 29.84 28.67
C LEU A 11 -7.24 28.61 28.52
N HIS A 12 -7.68 28.00 29.63
CA HIS A 12 -8.56 26.83 29.58
C HIS A 12 -9.98 27.28 29.19
N LEU A 13 -10.27 27.19 27.89
CA LEU A 13 -11.43 27.83 27.27
C LEU A 13 -12.78 27.35 27.81
N VAL A 14 -12.99 26.03 27.90
CA VAL A 14 -14.28 25.48 28.33
C VAL A 14 -14.62 25.89 29.77
N PRO A 15 -13.73 25.71 30.79
CA PRO A 15 -14.03 26.19 32.15
C PRO A 15 -14.22 27.71 32.25
N LEU A 16 -13.54 28.49 31.39
CA LEU A 16 -13.73 29.94 31.37
C LEU A 16 -15.15 30.31 30.89
N ILE A 17 -15.63 29.65 29.83
CA ILE A 17 -16.99 29.86 29.29
C ILE A 17 -18.06 29.29 30.25
N GLU A 18 -17.80 28.18 30.93
CA GLU A 18 -18.70 27.64 31.96
C GLU A 18 -18.90 28.60 33.14
N ARG A 19 -17.89 29.42 33.46
CA ARG A 19 -17.96 30.39 34.55
C ARG A 19 -18.64 31.71 34.16
N LEU A 20 -18.48 32.15 32.91
CA LEU A 20 -18.83 33.53 32.48
C LEU A 20 -19.89 33.59 31.37
N GLY A 21 -20.17 32.47 30.70
CA GLY A 21 -21.00 32.40 29.51
C GLY A 21 -22.46 32.02 29.78
N THR A 22 -23.28 32.16 28.74
CA THR A 22 -24.68 31.70 28.74
C THR A 22 -24.78 30.18 28.53
N PRO A 23 -25.93 29.55 28.83
CA PRO A 23 -26.14 28.13 28.54
C PRO A 23 -25.87 27.76 27.07
N GLN A 24 -26.21 28.64 26.13
CA GLN A 24 -25.96 28.44 24.70
C GLN A 24 -24.47 28.47 24.37
N GLN A 25 -23.71 29.40 24.96
CA GLN A 25 -22.27 29.51 24.75
C GLN A 25 -21.52 28.29 25.32
N ILE A 26 -21.97 27.77 26.46
CA ILE A 26 -21.39 26.56 27.08
C ILE A 26 -21.59 25.35 26.18
N ALA A 27 -22.80 25.15 25.63
CA ALA A 27 -23.08 24.05 24.73
C ALA A 27 -22.17 24.08 23.50
N ILE A 28 -22.08 25.25 22.84
CA ILE A 28 -21.22 25.46 21.66
C ILE A 28 -19.74 25.21 22.00
N ALA A 29 -19.27 25.69 23.15
CA ALA A 29 -17.87 25.53 23.56
C ALA A 29 -17.50 24.06 23.81
N ARG A 30 -18.41 23.28 24.42
CA ARG A 30 -18.18 21.84 24.67
C ARG A 30 -18.15 21.03 23.38
N GLU A 31 -19.04 21.31 22.43
CA GLU A 31 -19.01 20.67 21.11
C GLU A 31 -17.75 21.05 20.32
N GLY A 32 -17.35 22.33 20.37
CA GLY A 32 -16.12 22.81 19.74
C GLY A 32 -14.86 22.17 20.31
N ASP A 33 -14.77 22.01 21.63
CA ASP A 33 -13.68 21.30 22.29
C ASP A 33 -13.60 19.83 21.84
N LEU A 34 -14.75 19.16 21.74
CA LEU A 34 -14.83 17.78 21.26
C LEU A 34 -14.29 17.63 19.83
N LEU A 35 -14.75 18.46 18.90
CA LEU A 35 -14.29 18.46 17.51
C LEU A 35 -12.81 18.87 17.36
N THR A 36 -12.29 19.66 18.30
CA THR A 36 -10.88 20.09 18.28
C THR A 36 -9.95 18.98 18.77
N LYS A 37 -10.34 18.22 19.81
CA LYS A 37 -9.51 17.16 20.39
C LYS A 37 -9.62 15.82 19.66
N GLU A 38 -10.79 15.50 19.11
CA GLU A 38 -11.00 14.24 18.40
C GLU A 38 -10.53 14.35 16.95
N ARG A 39 -9.29 13.95 16.71
CA ARG A 39 -8.66 13.96 15.39
C ARG A 39 -8.47 12.53 14.90
N LEU A 40 -8.51 12.32 13.59
CA LEU A 40 -8.19 11.01 13.00
C LEU A 40 -6.81 10.49 13.48
N CYS A 41 -5.82 11.38 13.60
CA CYS A 41 -4.48 11.02 14.07
C CYS A 41 -4.40 10.55 15.54
N CYS A 42 -5.47 10.68 16.32
CA CYS A 42 -5.51 10.23 17.72
C CYS A 42 -5.73 8.71 17.88
N GLY A 43 -6.03 7.98 16.80
CA GLY A 43 -6.19 6.52 16.87
C GLY A 43 -6.87 5.86 15.68
N LEU A 44 -7.13 6.57 14.59
CA LEU A 44 -7.80 6.05 13.40
C LEU A 44 -6.87 6.05 12.19
N SER A 45 -7.06 5.07 11.29
CA SER A 45 -6.35 4.98 10.02
C SER A 45 -7.34 4.71 8.88
N MET A 46 -7.07 5.27 7.69
CA MET A 46 -7.95 5.11 6.52
C MET A 46 -7.39 4.15 5.48
N PHE A 47 -6.06 4.00 5.40
CA PHE A 47 -5.42 3.26 4.33
C PHE A 47 -5.76 1.76 4.36
N GLU A 48 -5.82 1.16 5.55
CA GLU A 48 -6.25 -0.23 5.73
C GLU A 48 -7.69 -0.46 5.24
N VAL A 49 -8.59 0.50 5.52
CA VAL A 49 -9.98 0.44 5.07
C VAL A 49 -10.07 0.53 3.55
N ILE A 50 -9.27 1.40 2.92
CA ILE A 50 -9.21 1.54 1.46
C ILE A 50 -8.76 0.22 0.82
N LEU A 51 -7.66 -0.36 1.30
CA LEU A 51 -7.12 -1.63 0.80
C LEU A 51 -8.12 -2.78 0.97
N THR A 52 -8.78 -2.84 2.12
CA THR A 52 -9.82 -3.85 2.40
C THR A 52 -10.97 -3.76 1.41
N ARG A 53 -11.41 -2.53 1.05
CA ARG A 53 -12.44 -2.32 0.03
C ARG A 53 -11.97 -2.67 -1.37
N ILE A 54 -10.74 -2.34 -1.75
CA ILE A 54 -10.18 -2.72 -3.06
C ILE A 54 -10.13 -4.25 -3.21
N ARG A 55 -9.75 -4.98 -2.16
CA ARG A 55 -9.79 -6.46 -2.17
C ARG A 55 -11.18 -7.00 -2.51
N SER A 56 -12.24 -6.30 -2.09
CA SER A 56 -13.62 -6.69 -2.42
C SER A 56 -13.97 -6.57 -3.89
N TYR A 57 -13.16 -5.88 -4.70
CA TYR A 57 -13.34 -5.79 -6.16
C TYR A 57 -12.66 -6.95 -6.91
N LEU A 58 -11.76 -7.68 -6.26
CA LEU A 58 -10.99 -8.79 -6.84
C LEU A 58 -11.67 -10.15 -6.59
N GLN A 59 -12.96 -10.26 -6.94
CA GLN A 59 -13.77 -11.46 -6.69
C GLN A 59 -13.77 -12.47 -7.83
N ASP A 60 -13.47 -12.03 -9.06
CA ASP A 60 -13.46 -12.92 -10.22
C ASP A 60 -12.45 -14.08 -10.02
N PRO A 61 -12.83 -15.33 -10.33
CA PRO A 61 -11.92 -16.47 -10.18
C PRO A 61 -10.62 -16.34 -10.99
N ILE A 62 -10.60 -15.55 -12.07
CA ILE A 62 -9.40 -15.34 -12.90
C ILE A 62 -8.20 -14.81 -12.10
N TRP A 63 -8.43 -14.07 -11.01
CA TRP A 63 -7.36 -13.52 -10.18
C TRP A 63 -6.56 -14.60 -9.43
N ARG A 64 -7.23 -15.70 -9.08
CA ARG A 64 -6.68 -16.79 -8.25
C ARG A 64 -6.45 -18.08 -9.03
N GLY A 65 -7.11 -18.24 -10.18
CA GLY A 65 -7.06 -19.46 -10.96
C GLY A 65 -7.79 -20.64 -10.29
N PRO A 66 -7.75 -21.82 -10.93
CA PRO A 66 -8.31 -23.05 -10.36
C PRO A 66 -7.49 -23.55 -9.15
N PRO A 67 -8.00 -24.53 -8.38
CA PRO A 67 -7.20 -25.19 -7.35
C PRO A 67 -5.94 -25.87 -7.92
N PRO A 68 -4.84 -25.92 -7.16
CA PRO A 68 -3.60 -26.55 -7.60
C PRO A 68 -3.72 -28.07 -7.66
N THR A 69 -3.09 -28.68 -8.66
CA THR A 69 -3.10 -30.13 -8.92
C THR A 69 -2.47 -30.93 -7.79
N ASN A 70 -1.42 -30.38 -7.16
CA ASN A 70 -0.72 -30.97 -6.02
C ASN A 70 -1.43 -30.75 -4.67
N GLY A 71 -2.57 -30.04 -4.64
CA GLY A 71 -3.32 -29.75 -3.42
C GLY A 71 -2.67 -28.71 -2.48
N VAL A 72 -1.56 -28.09 -2.87
CA VAL A 72 -0.80 -27.12 -2.06
C VAL A 72 -0.74 -25.75 -2.74
N MET A 73 -0.09 -25.66 -3.90
CA MET A 73 0.12 -24.39 -4.62
C MET A 73 0.52 -24.66 -6.08
N HIS A 74 0.20 -23.72 -6.97
CA HIS A 74 0.73 -23.75 -8.35
C HIS A 74 2.23 -23.50 -8.34
N VAL A 75 2.95 -24.26 -9.16
CA VAL A 75 4.41 -24.15 -9.27
C VAL A 75 4.77 -23.79 -10.69
N ASP A 76 4.47 -24.62 -11.68
CA ASP A 76 4.82 -24.33 -13.08
C ASP A 76 3.65 -23.67 -13.84
N GLU A 77 2.44 -23.77 -13.30
CA GLU A 77 1.23 -23.25 -13.92
C GLU A 77 1.17 -21.70 -13.85
N CYS A 78 0.86 -21.08 -14.99
CA CYS A 78 0.71 -19.62 -15.12
C CYS A 78 -0.76 -19.19 -15.02
N VAL A 79 -1.44 -19.56 -13.92
CA VAL A 79 -2.90 -19.35 -13.74
C VAL A 79 -3.26 -18.36 -12.63
N GLU A 80 -2.28 -17.75 -11.97
CA GLU A 80 -2.48 -16.73 -10.94
C GLU A 80 -2.02 -15.35 -11.43
N PHE A 81 -2.63 -14.27 -10.92
CA PHE A 81 -2.26 -12.90 -11.33
C PHE A 81 -0.77 -12.60 -11.18
N HIS A 82 -0.12 -13.04 -10.11
CA HIS A 82 1.31 -12.79 -9.91
C HIS A 82 2.19 -13.36 -11.04
N ARG A 83 1.76 -14.44 -11.71
CA ARG A 83 2.45 -14.99 -12.89
C ARG A 83 2.37 -14.08 -14.10
N LEU A 84 1.20 -13.48 -14.33
CA LEU A 84 1.02 -12.44 -15.34
C LEU A 84 1.89 -11.22 -15.02
N TRP A 85 1.93 -10.82 -13.74
CA TRP A 85 2.77 -9.71 -13.32
C TRP A 85 4.26 -9.99 -13.52
N SER A 86 4.74 -11.22 -13.25
CA SER A 86 6.12 -11.62 -13.57
C SER A 86 6.46 -11.48 -15.06
N ALA A 87 5.51 -11.78 -15.95
CA ALA A 87 5.70 -11.57 -17.39
C ALA A 87 5.73 -10.07 -17.75
N MET A 88 4.87 -9.25 -17.14
CA MET A 88 4.92 -7.79 -17.31
C MET A 88 6.23 -7.21 -16.79
N GLN A 89 6.69 -7.66 -15.62
CA GLN A 89 7.98 -7.30 -15.03
C GLN A 89 9.14 -7.66 -15.94
N PHE A 90 9.10 -8.84 -16.54
CA PHE A 90 10.09 -9.22 -17.54
C PHE A 90 10.15 -8.21 -18.68
N VAL A 91 9.01 -7.77 -19.22
CA VAL A 91 8.96 -6.77 -20.30
C VAL A 91 9.53 -5.43 -19.86
N TYR A 92 9.08 -4.86 -18.74
CA TYR A 92 9.52 -3.53 -18.33
C TYR A 92 10.95 -3.51 -17.72
N CYS A 93 11.55 -4.67 -17.45
CA CYS A 93 12.97 -4.79 -17.11
C CYS A 93 13.90 -4.88 -18.34
N ILE A 94 13.36 -5.04 -19.55
CA ILE A 94 14.19 -5.07 -20.77
C ILE A 94 14.74 -3.66 -21.02
N PRO A 95 16.08 -3.50 -21.17
CA PRO A 95 16.65 -2.21 -21.54
C PRO A 95 16.14 -1.72 -22.89
N VAL A 96 15.76 -0.45 -22.96
CA VAL A 96 15.37 0.23 -24.21
C VAL A 96 16.58 0.96 -24.82
N GLY A 97 16.45 1.41 -26.07
CA GLY A 97 17.49 2.21 -26.72
C GLY A 97 17.76 3.54 -26.02
N THR A 98 18.94 4.12 -26.24
CA THR A 98 19.41 5.34 -25.54
C THR A 98 18.47 6.55 -25.66
N ASN A 99 17.65 6.60 -26.71
CA ASN A 99 16.72 7.71 -26.99
C ASN A 99 15.24 7.29 -26.83
N GLU A 100 14.97 6.14 -26.22
CA GLU A 100 13.62 5.66 -25.94
C GLU A 100 13.25 5.89 -24.47
N PHE A 101 11.97 6.08 -24.20
CA PHE A 101 11.49 6.26 -22.82
C PHE A 101 11.35 4.92 -22.12
N THR A 102 11.82 4.86 -20.88
CA THR A 102 11.66 3.69 -20.01
C THR A 102 10.26 3.63 -19.39
N ALA A 103 9.90 2.48 -18.81
CA ALA A 103 8.61 2.31 -18.15
C ALA A 103 8.45 3.26 -16.96
N GLU A 104 9.51 3.47 -16.18
CA GLU A 104 9.53 4.41 -15.05
C GLU A 104 9.39 5.87 -15.49
N GLN A 105 9.93 6.25 -16.65
CA GLN A 105 9.72 7.58 -17.23
C GLN A 105 8.27 7.78 -17.68
N CYS A 106 7.63 6.74 -18.22
CA CYS A 106 6.26 6.80 -18.71
C CYS A 106 5.20 6.74 -17.58
N PHE A 107 5.41 5.89 -16.58
CA PHE A 107 4.37 5.52 -15.61
C PHE A 107 4.74 5.80 -14.14
N GLY A 108 6.00 6.13 -13.85
CA GLY A 108 6.51 6.29 -12.50
C GLY A 108 6.27 5.06 -11.62
N ASP A 109 6.14 5.28 -10.30
CA ASP A 109 5.93 4.22 -9.33
C ASP A 109 4.49 3.69 -9.31
N GLY A 110 3.54 4.40 -9.94
CA GLY A 110 2.12 4.08 -9.92
C GLY A 110 1.82 2.70 -10.50
N LEU A 111 2.54 2.31 -11.56
CA LEU A 111 2.44 0.99 -12.17
C LEU A 111 2.77 -0.12 -11.15
N ASN A 112 3.90 0.02 -10.45
CA ASN A 112 4.35 -0.93 -9.44
C ASN A 112 3.43 -0.94 -8.22
N TRP A 113 2.97 0.24 -7.76
CA TRP A 113 1.98 0.33 -6.68
C TRP A 113 0.70 -0.44 -7.00
N ALA A 114 0.19 -0.33 -8.23
CA ALA A 114 -1.01 -1.04 -8.65
C ALA A 114 -0.78 -2.56 -8.68
N GLY A 115 0.26 -3.04 -9.37
CA GLY A 115 0.57 -4.46 -9.49
C GLY A 115 0.84 -5.12 -8.14
N CYS A 116 1.71 -4.52 -7.33
CA CYS A 116 2.04 -5.01 -5.98
C CYS A 116 0.82 -4.99 -5.06
N SER A 117 -0.03 -3.96 -5.13
CA SER A 117 -1.27 -3.93 -4.34
C SER A 117 -2.18 -5.11 -4.68
N ILE A 118 -2.38 -5.41 -5.97
CA ILE A 118 -3.22 -6.56 -6.38
C ILE A 118 -2.61 -7.87 -5.86
N ILE A 119 -1.30 -8.08 -6.04
CA ILE A 119 -0.59 -9.28 -5.55
C ILE A 119 -0.77 -9.45 -4.03
N VAL A 120 -0.59 -8.38 -3.26
CA VAL A 120 -0.73 -8.40 -1.79
C VAL A 120 -2.17 -8.67 -1.37
N LEU A 121 -3.15 -8.01 -2.00
CA LEU A 121 -4.58 -8.19 -1.68
C LEU A 121 -5.10 -9.59 -2.03
N LEU A 122 -4.48 -10.26 -3.01
CA LEU A 122 -4.74 -11.66 -3.35
C LEU A 122 -3.95 -12.66 -2.48
N GLY A 123 -3.02 -12.19 -1.64
CA GLY A 123 -2.18 -13.06 -0.81
C GLY A 123 -1.17 -13.88 -1.62
N GLN A 124 -0.72 -13.35 -2.77
CA GLN A 124 0.17 -14.03 -3.72
C GLN A 124 1.64 -13.62 -3.58
N GLN A 125 1.97 -12.60 -2.78
CA GLN A 125 3.30 -11.98 -2.68
C GLN A 125 4.43 -12.97 -2.37
N ARG A 126 4.21 -13.94 -1.47
CA ARG A 126 5.24 -14.94 -1.14
C ARG A 126 5.52 -15.89 -2.30
N ARG A 127 4.51 -16.18 -3.12
CA ARG A 127 4.66 -17.03 -4.31
C ARG A 127 5.32 -16.27 -5.44
N PHE A 128 4.96 -15.00 -5.60
CA PHE A 128 5.65 -14.07 -6.50
C PHE A 128 7.15 -14.02 -6.20
N ASP A 129 7.54 -13.77 -4.94
CA ASP A 129 8.96 -13.69 -4.55
C ASP A 129 9.75 -14.97 -4.86
N LEU A 130 9.09 -16.13 -4.79
CA LEU A 130 9.71 -17.42 -5.04
C LEU A 130 9.83 -17.74 -6.54
N PHE A 131 8.84 -17.34 -7.32
CA PHE A 131 8.64 -17.84 -8.67
C PHE A 131 8.76 -16.78 -9.78
N ASP A 132 9.06 -15.54 -9.45
CA ASP A 132 9.26 -14.47 -10.43
C ASP A 132 10.44 -14.76 -11.38
N PHE A 133 10.22 -14.49 -12.67
CA PHE A 133 11.19 -14.78 -13.73
C PHE A 133 12.44 -13.90 -13.63
N CYS A 134 12.28 -12.60 -13.38
CA CYS A 134 13.40 -11.67 -13.24
C CYS A 134 14.21 -11.98 -11.99
N TYR A 135 13.56 -12.35 -10.88
CA TYR A 135 14.24 -12.72 -9.65
C TYR A 135 15.06 -13.99 -9.82
N HIS A 136 14.54 -14.97 -10.55
CA HIS A 136 15.29 -16.18 -10.90
C HIS A 136 16.50 -15.87 -11.79
N LEU A 137 16.30 -15.09 -12.87
CA LEU A 137 17.38 -14.68 -13.77
C LEU A 137 18.50 -13.96 -13.02
N LEU A 138 18.15 -12.96 -12.19
CA LEU A 138 19.12 -12.23 -11.37
C LEU A 138 19.87 -13.14 -10.40
N LYS A 139 19.18 -14.11 -9.79
CA LYS A 139 19.79 -15.07 -8.87
C LYS A 139 20.85 -15.93 -9.57
N VAL A 140 20.56 -16.42 -10.78
CA VAL A 140 21.51 -17.21 -11.57
C VAL A 140 22.67 -16.35 -12.07
N GLN A 141 22.39 -15.16 -12.59
CA GLN A 141 23.43 -14.24 -13.07
C GLN A 141 24.42 -13.84 -11.96
N ARG A 142 23.94 -13.64 -10.72
CA ARG A 142 24.81 -13.37 -9.57
C ARG A 142 25.70 -14.56 -9.19
N GLN A 143 25.28 -15.78 -9.52
CA GLN A 143 26.01 -16.99 -9.22
C GLN A 143 27.12 -17.27 -10.25
N ASP A 144 26.84 -17.06 -11.54
CA ASP A 144 27.78 -17.38 -12.62
C ASP A 144 28.56 -16.17 -13.16
N GLY A 145 28.09 -14.95 -12.90
CA GLY A 145 28.72 -13.70 -13.31
C GLY A 145 28.75 -13.48 -14.81
N LYS A 146 27.96 -14.22 -15.59
CA LYS A 146 27.96 -14.09 -17.05
C LYS A 146 27.34 -12.75 -17.48
N ASP A 147 27.99 -12.14 -18.47
CA ASP A 147 27.57 -10.90 -19.11
C ASP A 147 27.80 -11.05 -20.62
N GLU A 148 26.75 -11.50 -21.32
CA GLU A 148 26.80 -11.84 -22.73
C GLU A 148 25.87 -10.92 -23.53
N ILE A 149 26.34 -10.45 -24.69
CA ILE A 149 25.49 -9.74 -25.65
C ILE A 149 24.74 -10.80 -26.45
N ILE A 150 23.50 -11.08 -26.06
CA ILE A 150 22.59 -11.94 -26.83
C ILE A 150 22.14 -11.16 -28.06
N LYS A 151 22.70 -11.49 -29.23
CA LYS A 151 22.20 -10.99 -30.52
C LYS A 151 20.96 -11.80 -30.90
N ASN A 152 19.83 -11.10 -31.12
CA ASN A 152 18.67 -11.67 -31.80
C ASN A 152 18.95 -11.86 -33.30
#